data_AF-A0A842SU47-F1
#
_entry.id   AF-A0A842SU47-F1
#
_cell.length_a   1.000
_cell.length_b   1.000
_cell.length_c   1.000
_cell.angle_alpha   90.00
_cell.angle_beta   90.00
_cell.angle_gamma   90.00
#
_symmetry.space_group_name_H-M   'P 1'
#
loop_
_entity.id
_entity.type
_entity.pdbx_description
1 polymer ?
#
loop_
_entity_poly.entity_id
_entity_poly.type
_entity_poly.pdbx_seq_one_letter_code
_entity_poly.pdbx_strand_id
1 'polypeptide(L)'
;MAPSGLPLEQVKAMRGQGMDNNQIIQALQRDGYSATQVFDAMNQATIQPSSPGMMTMDQQNPFPPQQPAQGAPSPQGQGDPPKPGPGYATHPVEETVEAIIDEKWNELVKDITTIIEWKNQAQNTIVGIEQQFKDLKDQFDKLHKALIAKIGEYDKNILDVGAEVKAMEKVFSKVLPVFTENVAELSKIAKEMKGEKPEEEHHDEGPQQ
;
A
#
# COMPACT_ATOMS: atom_id res chain seq x y z
N MET A 1 4.70 -42.83 -16.84
CA MET A 1 6.16 -42.93 -17.06
C MET A 1 6.75 -41.64 -16.54
N ALA A 2 7.46 -41.66 -15.40
CA ALA A 2 8.11 -40.45 -14.90
C ALA A 2 9.28 -40.09 -15.83
N PRO A 3 9.48 -38.82 -16.19
CA PRO A 3 10.62 -38.40 -16.99
C PRO A 3 11.92 -38.74 -16.24
N SER A 4 12.70 -39.67 -16.80
CA SER A 4 13.98 -40.12 -16.26
C SER A 4 15.08 -39.16 -16.68
N GLY A 5 15.19 -38.04 -15.98
CA GLY A 5 16.25 -37.04 -16.14
C GLY A 5 16.05 -35.85 -15.19
N LEU A 6 17.13 -35.16 -14.83
CA LEU A 6 17.04 -33.92 -14.05
C LEU A 6 16.41 -32.81 -14.93
N PRO A 7 15.37 -32.08 -14.47
CA PRO A 7 14.71 -31.02 -15.24
C PRO A 7 15.53 -29.72 -15.33
N LEU A 8 16.85 -29.81 -15.46
CA LEU A 8 17.77 -28.67 -15.40
C LEU A 8 17.47 -27.62 -16.49
N GLU A 9 17.27 -28.06 -17.73
CA GLU A 9 16.98 -27.16 -18.85
C GLU A 9 15.61 -26.49 -18.73
N GLN A 10 14.63 -27.19 -18.15
CA GLN A 10 13.29 -26.66 -17.93
C GLN A 10 13.29 -25.60 -16.82
N VAL A 11 14.06 -25.82 -15.75
CA VAL A 11 14.31 -24.81 -14.71
C VAL A 11 14.94 -23.56 -15.31
N LYS A 12 16.00 -23.70 -16.12
CA LYS A 12 16.67 -22.56 -16.77
C LYS A 12 15.73 -21.78 -17.69
N ALA A 13 14.92 -22.47 -18.49
CA ALA A 13 13.94 -21.84 -19.38
C ALA A 13 12.87 -21.05 -18.60
N MET A 14 12.29 -21.64 -17.55
CA MET A 14 11.28 -20.97 -16.71
C MET A 14 11.87 -19.78 -15.94
N ARG A 15 13.12 -19.90 -15.48
CA ARG A 15 13.84 -18.80 -14.84
C ARG A 15 14.14 -17.66 -15.82
N GLY A 16 14.51 -17.97 -17.07
CA GLY A 16 14.68 -16.99 -18.14
C GLY A 16 13.39 -16.24 -18.51
N GLN A 17 12.23 -16.84 -18.23
CA GLN A 17 10.90 -16.22 -18.36
C GLN A 17 10.49 -15.37 -17.14
N GLY A 18 11.34 -15.30 -16.11
CA GLY A 18 11.08 -14.53 -14.88
C GLY A 18 10.14 -15.21 -13.89
N MET A 19 9.91 -16.53 -13.99
CA MET A 19 9.12 -17.26 -12.99
C MET A 19 9.86 -17.38 -11.67
N ASP A 20 9.11 -17.27 -10.57
CA ASP A 20 9.64 -17.45 -9.22
C ASP A 20 9.95 -18.92 -8.93
N ASN A 21 10.92 -19.17 -8.07
CA ASN A 21 11.35 -20.52 -7.69
C ASN A 21 10.18 -21.40 -7.20
N ASN A 22 9.22 -20.85 -6.46
CA ASN A 22 8.04 -21.59 -6.03
C ASN A 22 7.11 -21.98 -7.18
N GLN A 23 6.99 -21.13 -8.19
CA GLN A 23 6.18 -21.40 -9.39
C GLN A 23 6.83 -22.48 -10.25
N ILE A 24 8.16 -22.47 -10.36
CA ILE A 24 8.93 -23.49 -11.07
C ILE A 24 8.78 -24.85 -10.37
N ILE A 25 8.83 -24.90 -9.04
CA ILE A 25 8.64 -26.13 -8.27
C ILE A 25 7.25 -26.73 -8.53
N GLN A 26 6.20 -25.91 -8.49
CA GLN A 26 4.83 -26.38 -8.74
C GLN A 26 4.63 -26.86 -10.19
N ALA A 27 5.24 -26.17 -11.17
CA ALA A 27 5.17 -26.57 -12.57
C ALA A 27 5.85 -27.93 -12.79
N LEU A 28 7.04 -28.14 -12.23
CA LEU A 28 7.77 -29.40 -12.38
C LEU A 28 7.13 -30.56 -11.62
N GLN A 29 6.54 -30.31 -10.46
CA GLN A 29 5.76 -31.34 -9.76
C GLN A 29 4.52 -31.75 -10.56
N ARG A 30 3.85 -30.80 -11.23
CA ARG A 30 2.72 -31.09 -12.13
C ARG A 30 3.16 -31.91 -13.35
N ASP A 31 4.37 -31.69 -13.83
CA ASP A 31 4.98 -32.45 -14.93
C ASP A 31 5.50 -33.83 -14.48
N GLY A 32 5.35 -34.17 -13.19
CA GLY A 32 5.60 -35.50 -12.63
C GLY A 32 7.02 -35.72 -12.12
N TYR A 33 7.81 -34.66 -11.94
CA TYR A 33 9.14 -34.73 -11.33
C TYR A 33 9.06 -34.87 -9.80
N SER A 34 9.96 -35.64 -9.20
CA SER A 34 10.02 -35.79 -7.74
C SER A 34 10.63 -34.55 -7.08
N ALA A 35 10.28 -34.32 -5.81
CA ALA A 35 10.81 -33.18 -5.04
C ALA A 35 12.35 -33.14 -5.03
N THR A 36 13.00 -34.30 -4.93
CA THR A 36 14.46 -34.43 -4.99
C THR A 36 15.02 -34.00 -6.36
N GLN A 37 14.42 -34.46 -7.45
CA GLN A 37 14.86 -34.10 -8.80
C GLN A 37 14.68 -32.60 -9.09
N VAL A 38 13.59 -32.01 -8.60
CA VAL A 38 13.33 -30.58 -8.71
C VAL A 38 14.35 -29.77 -7.91
N PHE A 39 14.64 -30.18 -6.68
CA PHE A 39 15.60 -29.50 -5.82
C PHE A 39 17.03 -29.57 -6.38
N ASP A 40 17.44 -30.75 -6.84
CA ASP A 40 18.76 -30.95 -7.47
C ASP A 40 18.91 -30.10 -8.73
N ALA A 41 17.88 -30.04 -9.58
CA ALA A 41 17.89 -29.20 -10.79
C ALA A 41 17.90 -27.69 -10.47
N MET A 42 17.17 -27.25 -9.45
CA MET A 42 17.12 -25.86 -8.99
C MET A 42 18.47 -25.40 -8.43
N ASN A 43 19.13 -26.26 -7.66
CA ASN A 43 20.45 -25.98 -7.11
C ASN A 43 21.50 -25.92 -8.23
N GLN A 44 21.49 -26.89 -9.15
CA GLN A 44 22.38 -26.89 -10.32
C GLN A 44 22.16 -25.69 -11.26
N ALA A 45 20.92 -25.24 -11.45
CA ALA A 45 20.60 -24.06 -12.26
C ALA A 45 21.08 -22.75 -11.63
N THR A 46 21.28 -22.72 -10.32
CA THR A 46 21.74 -21.52 -9.56
C THR A 46 23.25 -21.43 -9.53
N ILE A 47 23.93 -22.58 -9.59
CA ILE A 47 25.40 -22.67 -9.52
C ILE A 47 26.09 -22.37 -10.87
N GLN A 48 25.34 -22.26 -11.98
CA GLN A 48 25.90 -21.77 -13.26
C GLN A 48 25.85 -20.23 -13.32
N PRO A 49 27.00 -19.53 -13.23
CA PRO A 49 27.02 -18.08 -13.15
C PRO A 49 26.82 -17.47 -14.54
N SER A 50 25.64 -16.90 -14.76
CA SER A 50 25.45 -15.88 -15.79
C SER A 50 26.15 -14.58 -15.37
N SER A 51 27.35 -14.41 -15.91
CA SER A 51 28.08 -13.15 -16.12
C SER A 51 28.67 -12.38 -14.91
N PRO A 52 29.80 -11.68 -15.13
CA PRO A 52 30.61 -11.09 -14.07
C PRO A 52 30.14 -9.68 -13.75
N GLY A 53 29.61 -9.46 -12.55
CA GLY A 53 29.24 -8.13 -12.11
C GLY A 53 28.65 -8.09 -10.70
N MET A 54 29.52 -7.77 -9.74
CA MET A 54 29.25 -7.22 -8.40
C MET A 54 28.69 -8.11 -7.27
N MET A 55 29.54 -8.21 -6.23
CA MET A 55 29.27 -8.14 -4.78
C MET A 55 28.43 -9.24 -4.13
N THR A 56 29.09 -10.29 -3.61
CA THR A 56 29.40 -10.54 -2.18
C THR A 56 28.17 -10.78 -1.29
N MET A 57 28.00 -12.00 -0.78
CA MET A 57 28.04 -12.26 0.67
C MET A 57 28.09 -13.78 0.96
N ASP A 58 29.20 -14.18 1.58
CA ASP A 58 29.34 -15.13 2.67
C ASP A 58 28.44 -16.39 2.71
N GLN A 59 29.03 -17.54 2.44
CA GLN A 59 28.70 -18.75 3.18
C GLN A 59 29.91 -19.68 3.25
N GLN A 60 30.72 -19.46 4.28
CA GLN A 60 31.65 -20.47 4.77
C GLN A 60 30.85 -21.59 5.43
N ASN A 61 30.97 -22.82 4.92
CA ASN A 61 30.93 -23.98 5.80
C ASN A 61 31.91 -25.06 5.29
N PRO A 62 32.91 -25.47 6.07
CA PRO A 62 33.95 -26.40 5.62
C PRO A 62 33.49 -27.86 5.70
N PHE A 63 33.72 -28.61 4.62
CA PHE A 63 33.72 -30.07 4.59
C PHE A 63 34.79 -30.64 5.55
N PRO A 64 34.53 -31.74 6.27
CA PRO A 64 35.57 -32.46 6.99
C PRO A 64 36.43 -33.31 6.03
N PRO A 65 37.76 -33.37 6.23
CA PRO A 65 38.67 -34.16 5.38
C PRO A 65 38.66 -35.65 5.75
N GLN A 66 38.62 -36.52 4.73
CA GLN A 66 38.92 -37.95 4.86
C GLN A 66 40.42 -38.14 5.15
N GLN A 67 40.73 -38.87 6.23
CA GLN A 67 42.09 -39.33 6.52
C GLN A 67 42.45 -40.59 5.70
N PRO A 68 43.70 -40.73 5.22
CA PRO A 68 44.20 -41.97 4.63
C PRO A 68 44.68 -42.95 5.71
N ALA A 69 44.20 -44.18 5.64
CA ALA A 69 44.66 -45.29 6.48
C ALA A 69 46.09 -45.71 6.10
N GLN A 70 47.05 -45.51 7.01
CA GLN A 70 48.38 -46.10 6.95
C GLN A 70 48.35 -47.50 7.57
N GLY A 71 48.91 -48.47 6.84
CA GLY A 71 49.09 -49.84 7.31
C GLY A 71 50.32 -50.02 8.18
N ALA A 72 50.27 -51.01 9.07
CA ALA A 72 51.41 -51.78 9.56
C ALA A 72 50.93 -53.15 10.12
N PRO A 73 51.79 -54.19 10.15
CA PRO A 73 51.37 -55.59 10.14
C PRO A 73 51.59 -56.39 11.45
N SER A 74 50.74 -57.42 11.64
CA SER A 74 50.96 -58.75 12.30
C SER A 74 51.44 -58.80 13.78
N PRO A 75 51.15 -59.86 14.60
CA PRO A 75 51.12 -61.28 14.23
C PRO A 75 50.07 -62.22 14.89
N GLN A 76 49.63 -63.20 14.07
CA GLN A 76 49.47 -64.65 14.32
C GLN A 76 49.19 -65.19 15.74
N GLY A 77 48.04 -65.87 15.93
CA GLY A 77 47.83 -66.81 17.03
C GLY A 77 46.39 -67.35 17.20
N GLN A 78 46.17 -68.56 16.69
CA GLN A 78 45.26 -69.63 17.17
C GLN A 78 43.85 -69.30 17.71
N GLY A 79 42.85 -69.79 16.96
CA GLY A 79 41.85 -70.74 17.45
C GLY A 79 40.63 -70.21 18.20
N ASP A 80 39.51 -70.07 17.51
CA ASP A 80 38.17 -70.39 18.01
C ASP A 80 37.13 -70.36 16.86
N PRO A 81 36.04 -71.15 16.91
CA PRO A 81 34.99 -71.15 15.90
C PRO A 81 34.17 -69.85 15.95
N PRO A 82 33.54 -69.42 14.84
CA PRO A 82 32.83 -68.15 14.80
C PRO A 82 31.58 -68.21 15.67
N LYS A 83 31.56 -67.46 16.77
CA LYS A 83 30.33 -66.99 17.38
C LYS A 83 29.63 -66.05 16.38
N PRO A 84 28.30 -66.13 16.20
CA PRO A 84 27.56 -65.10 15.49
C PRO A 84 27.79 -63.77 16.21
N GLY A 85 28.51 -62.87 15.56
CA GLY A 85 28.69 -61.51 16.03
C GLY A 85 27.32 -60.83 16.15
N PRO A 86 27.05 -60.11 17.25
CA PRO A 86 25.83 -59.34 17.42
C PRO A 86 25.63 -58.39 16.24
N GLY A 87 24.36 -58.22 15.90
CA GLY A 87 23.90 -57.46 14.75
C GLY A 87 24.62 -56.14 14.54
N TYR A 88 24.80 -55.84 13.26
CA TYR A 88 24.92 -54.50 12.73
C TYR A 88 24.34 -53.47 13.69
N ALA A 89 25.22 -52.66 14.27
CA ALA A 89 24.87 -51.41 14.92
C ALA A 89 24.26 -50.47 13.85
N THR A 90 22.99 -50.72 13.53
CA THR A 90 22.09 -49.86 12.74
C THR A 90 21.35 -48.88 13.65
N HIS A 91 21.30 -49.19 14.94
CA HIS A 91 20.57 -48.43 15.96
C HIS A 91 21.02 -46.98 16.21
N PRO A 92 22.31 -46.56 16.07
CA PRO A 92 22.68 -45.16 16.33
C PRO A 92 22.15 -44.18 15.29
N VAL A 93 22.01 -44.62 14.03
CA VAL A 93 21.55 -43.76 12.93
C VAL A 93 20.03 -43.69 12.92
N GLU A 94 19.33 -44.77 13.22
CA GLU A 94 17.86 -44.80 13.34
C GLU A 94 17.37 -43.93 14.51
N GLU A 95 17.99 -44.02 15.68
CA GLU A 95 17.64 -43.19 16.85
C GLU A 95 17.91 -41.70 16.59
N THR A 96 19.02 -41.38 15.91
CA THR A 96 19.35 -39.99 15.53
C THR A 96 18.37 -39.45 14.49
N VAL A 97 17.94 -40.29 13.54
CA VAL A 97 16.97 -39.91 12.50
C VAL A 97 15.57 -39.72 13.10
N GLU A 98 15.13 -40.59 14.01
CA GLU A 98 13.85 -40.45 14.72
C GLU A 98 13.83 -39.18 15.59
N ALA A 99 14.90 -38.92 16.34
CA ALA A 99 15.01 -37.70 17.14
C ALA A 99 14.98 -36.42 16.29
N ILE A 100 15.64 -36.41 15.12
CA ILE A 100 15.62 -35.28 14.18
C ILE A 100 14.22 -35.11 13.56
N ILE A 101 13.54 -36.21 13.21
CA ILE A 101 12.19 -36.16 12.65
C ILE A 101 11.21 -35.60 13.68
N ASP A 102 11.26 -36.05 14.94
CA ASP A 102 10.41 -35.54 16.01
C ASP A 102 10.67 -34.07 16.32
N GLU A 103 11.94 -33.64 16.33
CA GLU A 103 12.30 -32.24 16.50
C GLU A 103 11.70 -31.38 15.37
N LYS A 104 11.89 -31.79 14.11
CA LYS A 104 11.36 -31.06 12.95
C LYS A 104 9.83 -31.10 12.88
N TRP A 105 9.20 -32.19 13.30
CA TRP A 105 7.75 -32.30 13.38
C TRP A 105 7.18 -31.34 14.43
N ASN A 106 7.82 -31.25 15.60
CA ASN A 106 7.41 -30.34 16.66
C ASN A 106 7.61 -28.86 16.26
N GLU A 107 8.70 -28.53 15.57
CA GLU A 107 8.90 -27.20 14.96
C GLU A 107 7.79 -26.87 13.95
N LEU A 108 7.47 -27.80 13.05
CA LEU A 108 6.42 -27.63 12.05
C LEU A 108 5.05 -27.39 12.69
N VAL A 109 4.69 -28.16 13.73
CA VAL A 109 3.42 -28.00 14.45
C VAL A 109 3.34 -26.62 15.12
N LYS A 110 4.46 -26.14 15.68
CA LYS A 110 4.54 -24.81 16.27
C LYS A 110 4.36 -23.70 15.23
N ASP A 111 4.99 -23.84 14.07
CA ASP A 111 4.85 -22.87 12.97
C ASP A 111 3.41 -22.85 12.44
N ILE A 112 2.77 -24.01 12.28
CA ILE A 112 1.36 -24.11 11.89
C ILE A 112 0.45 -23.41 12.92
N THR A 113 0.72 -23.61 14.21
CA THR A 113 -0.05 -22.96 15.28
C THR A 113 0.08 -21.44 15.20
N THR A 114 1.30 -20.94 14.97
CA THR A 114 1.57 -19.52 14.78
C THR A 114 0.84 -18.95 13.55
N ILE A 115 0.79 -19.71 12.45
CA ILE A 115 0.07 -19.32 11.23
C ILE A 115 -1.45 -19.26 11.48
N ILE A 116 -2.00 -20.19 12.26
CA ILE A 116 -3.42 -20.20 12.63
C ILE A 116 -3.76 -18.97 13.47
N GLU A 117 -2.92 -18.63 14.44
CA GLU A 117 -3.08 -17.43 15.27
C GLU A 117 -3.04 -16.16 14.42
N TRP A 118 -2.03 -16.05 13.55
CA TRP A 118 -1.92 -14.92 12.62
C TRP A 118 -3.12 -14.83 11.69
N LYS A 119 -3.60 -15.96 11.14
CA LYS A 119 -4.80 -16.01 10.30
C LYS A 119 -6.02 -15.48 11.07
N ASN A 120 -6.22 -15.93 12.31
CA ASN A 120 -7.34 -15.49 13.13
C ASN A 120 -7.25 -13.99 13.44
N GLN A 121 -6.06 -13.46 13.73
CA GLN A 121 -5.84 -12.04 13.96
C GLN A 121 -6.09 -11.21 12.69
N ALA A 122 -5.61 -11.67 11.54
CA ALA A 122 -5.84 -11.02 10.25
C ALA A 122 -7.33 -10.99 9.91
N GLN A 123 -8.04 -12.10 10.13
CA GLN A 123 -9.47 -12.19 9.87
C GLN A 123 -10.28 -11.24 10.77
N ASN A 124 -9.95 -11.16 12.06
CA ASN A 124 -10.56 -10.19 12.97
C ASN A 124 -10.27 -8.74 12.56
N THR A 125 -9.04 -8.46 12.10
CA THR A 125 -8.65 -7.14 11.62
C THR A 125 -9.42 -6.76 10.36
N ILE A 126 -9.59 -7.68 9.40
CA ILE A 126 -10.36 -7.47 8.18
C ILE A 126 -11.82 -7.13 8.52
N VAL A 127 -12.45 -7.90 9.41
CA VAL A 127 -13.83 -7.61 9.86
C VAL A 127 -13.92 -6.24 10.53
N GLY A 128 -12.92 -5.86 11.33
CA GLY A 128 -12.83 -4.53 11.94
C GLY A 128 -12.73 -3.41 10.90
N ILE A 129 -11.90 -3.59 9.87
CA ILE A 129 -11.75 -2.63 8.77
C ILE A 129 -13.03 -2.50 7.96
N GLU A 130 -13.71 -3.61 7.65
CA GLU A 130 -14.99 -3.61 6.93
C GLU A 130 -16.05 -2.80 7.69
N GLN A 131 -16.12 -2.97 9.01
CA GLN A 131 -17.04 -2.21 9.85
C GLN A 131 -16.69 -0.72 9.88
N GLN A 132 -15.41 -0.37 10.06
CA GLN A 132 -14.96 1.02 10.02
C GLN A 132 -15.24 1.68 8.67
N PHE A 133 -15.08 0.95 7.56
CA PHE A 133 -15.37 1.45 6.23
C PHE A 133 -16.86 1.73 6.04
N LYS A 134 -17.72 0.84 6.55
CA LYS A 134 -19.17 1.05 6.57
C LYS A 134 -19.55 2.29 7.39
N ASP A 135 -18.99 2.43 8.58
CA ASP A 135 -19.26 3.58 9.44
C ASP A 135 -18.76 4.89 8.81
N LEU A 136 -17.60 4.87 8.15
CA LEU A 136 -17.06 6.00 7.41
C LEU A 136 -17.99 6.39 6.24
N LYS A 137 -18.49 5.41 5.49
CA LYS A 137 -19.46 5.63 4.43
C LYS A 137 -20.74 6.28 4.98
N ASP A 138 -21.27 5.79 6.09
CA ASP A 138 -22.49 6.34 6.70
C ASP A 138 -22.26 7.77 7.21
N GLN A 139 -21.09 8.06 7.79
CA GLN A 139 -20.71 9.42 8.20
C GLN A 139 -20.56 10.35 6.99
N PHE A 140 -19.94 9.88 5.91
CA PHE A 140 -19.82 10.64 4.66
C PHE A 140 -21.19 10.95 4.06
N ASP A 141 -22.10 9.97 4.00
CA ASP A 141 -23.45 10.16 3.47
C ASP A 141 -24.26 11.17 4.33
N LYS A 142 -24.06 11.17 5.66
CA LYS A 142 -24.64 12.18 6.57
C LYS A 142 -24.05 13.57 6.32
N LEU A 143 -22.73 13.66 6.19
CA LEU A 143 -22.04 14.93 5.92
C LEU A 143 -22.49 15.52 4.58
N HIS A 144 -22.57 14.70 3.53
CA HIS A 144 -23.02 15.12 2.22
C HIS A 144 -24.47 15.66 2.25
N LYS A 145 -25.38 14.99 2.96
CA LYS A 145 -26.75 15.49 3.17
C LYS A 145 -26.78 16.81 3.93
N ALA A 146 -26.00 16.94 5.00
CA ALA A 146 -25.91 18.18 5.77
C ALA A 146 -25.34 19.34 4.93
N LEU A 147 -24.34 19.06 4.09
CA LEU A 147 -23.75 20.04 3.18
C LEU A 147 -24.76 20.52 2.13
N ILE A 148 -25.50 19.61 1.50
CA ILE A 148 -26.55 19.98 0.54
C ILE A 148 -27.62 20.85 1.22
N ALA A 149 -28.06 20.48 2.43
CA ALA A 149 -29.02 21.30 3.17
C ALA A 149 -28.47 22.70 3.47
N LYS A 150 -27.19 22.79 3.89
CA LYS A 150 -26.54 24.08 4.16
C LYS A 150 -26.38 24.94 2.91
N ILE A 151 -26.07 24.33 1.77
CA ILE A 151 -25.99 25.03 0.48
C ILE A 151 -27.38 25.55 0.09
N GLY A 152 -28.44 24.76 0.27
CA GLY A 152 -29.81 25.19 0.01
C GLY A 152 -30.26 26.35 0.93
N GLU A 153 -29.91 26.30 2.22
CA GLU A 153 -30.12 27.42 3.14
C GLU A 153 -29.35 28.68 2.69
N TYR A 154 -28.11 28.50 2.24
CA TYR A 154 -27.27 29.61 1.78
C TYR A 154 -27.81 30.25 0.50
N ASP A 155 -28.27 29.45 -0.47
CA ASP A 155 -28.90 29.93 -1.70
C ASP A 155 -30.16 30.73 -1.37
N LYS A 156 -31.03 30.21 -0.49
CA LYS A 156 -32.21 30.94 -0.02
C LYS A 156 -31.83 32.27 0.65
N ASN A 157 -30.86 32.26 1.56
CA ASN A 157 -30.42 33.48 2.24
C ASN A 157 -29.85 34.51 1.25
N ILE A 158 -29.13 34.08 0.21
CA ILE A 158 -28.64 34.98 -0.85
C ILE A 158 -29.80 35.58 -1.63
N LEU A 159 -30.83 34.80 -1.97
CA LEU A 159 -32.02 35.29 -2.66
C LEU A 159 -32.77 36.32 -1.81
N ASP A 160 -32.93 36.05 -0.51
CA ASP A 160 -33.58 36.96 0.45
C ASP A 160 -32.78 38.26 0.58
N VAL A 161 -31.46 38.19 0.75
CA VAL A 161 -30.57 39.35 0.77
C VAL A 161 -30.64 40.12 -0.56
N GLY A 162 -30.71 39.43 -1.69
CA GLY A 162 -30.87 40.07 -3.01
C GLY A 162 -32.19 40.87 -3.11
N ALA A 163 -33.28 40.33 -2.54
CA ALA A 163 -34.56 41.03 -2.47
C ALA A 163 -34.49 42.27 -1.56
N GLU A 164 -33.86 42.15 -0.39
CA GLU A 164 -33.64 43.27 0.54
C GLU A 164 -32.76 44.37 -0.08
N VAL A 165 -31.66 44.00 -0.73
CA VAL A 165 -30.78 44.93 -1.43
C VAL A 165 -31.53 45.66 -2.54
N LYS A 166 -32.39 44.98 -3.30
CA LYS A 166 -33.23 45.61 -4.33
C LYS A 166 -34.29 46.55 -3.74
N ALA A 167 -34.87 46.20 -2.60
CA ALA A 167 -35.78 47.08 -1.88
C ALA A 167 -35.05 48.34 -1.39
N MET A 168 -33.84 48.17 -0.84
CA MET A 168 -32.97 49.25 -0.39
C MET A 168 -32.56 50.14 -1.57
N GLU A 169 -32.19 49.57 -2.72
CA GLU A 169 -31.91 50.29 -3.97
C GLU A 169 -33.09 51.19 -4.34
N LYS A 170 -34.32 50.64 -4.33
CA LYS A 170 -35.53 51.41 -4.65
C LYS A 170 -35.80 52.54 -3.65
N VAL A 171 -35.49 52.33 -2.37
CA VAL A 171 -35.57 53.39 -1.35
C VAL A 171 -34.54 54.46 -1.65
N PHE A 172 -33.27 54.10 -1.92
CA PHE A 172 -32.23 55.06 -2.30
C PHE A 172 -32.60 55.86 -3.56
N SER A 173 -33.16 55.22 -4.60
CA SER A 173 -33.62 55.92 -5.80
C SER A 173 -34.70 56.96 -5.52
N LYS A 174 -35.50 56.79 -4.45
CA LYS A 174 -36.50 57.77 -4.02
C LYS A 174 -35.94 58.83 -3.10
N VAL A 175 -35.00 58.47 -2.23
CA VAL A 175 -34.41 59.39 -1.24
C VAL A 175 -33.40 60.32 -1.88
N LEU A 176 -32.58 59.85 -2.83
CA LEU A 176 -31.55 60.67 -3.49
C LEU A 176 -32.13 61.96 -4.11
N PRO A 177 -33.20 61.93 -4.92
CA PRO A 177 -33.80 63.15 -5.47
C PRO A 177 -34.29 64.11 -4.39
N VAL A 178 -35.01 63.60 -3.37
CA VAL A 178 -35.53 64.41 -2.27
C VAL A 178 -34.39 65.08 -1.49
N PHE A 179 -33.29 64.37 -1.26
CA PHE A 179 -32.12 64.93 -0.60
C PHE A 179 -31.46 66.02 -1.44
N THR A 180 -31.33 65.81 -2.75
CA THR A 180 -30.78 66.82 -3.68
C THR A 180 -31.68 68.06 -3.77
N GLU A 181 -33.00 67.89 -3.85
CA GLU A 181 -33.98 68.99 -3.80
C GLU A 181 -33.86 69.77 -2.49
N ASN A 182 -33.90 69.09 -1.35
CA ASN A 182 -33.81 69.74 -0.03
C ASN A 182 -32.48 70.51 0.14
N VAL A 183 -31.36 69.97 -0.34
CA VAL A 183 -30.06 70.67 -0.29
C VAL A 183 -30.05 71.88 -1.22
N ALA A 184 -30.66 71.79 -2.41
CA ALA A 184 -30.79 72.92 -3.32
C ALA A 184 -31.68 74.04 -2.73
N GLU A 185 -32.79 73.68 -2.10
CA GLU A 185 -33.68 74.62 -1.39
C GLU A 185 -32.97 75.29 -0.22
N LEU A 186 -32.29 74.51 0.63
CA LEU A 186 -31.48 75.05 1.74
C LEU A 186 -30.38 76.00 1.25
N SER A 187 -29.73 75.67 0.13
CA SER A 187 -28.73 76.54 -0.50
C SER A 187 -29.35 77.86 -0.98
N LYS A 188 -30.55 77.82 -1.57
CA LYS A 188 -31.29 79.00 -2.00
C LYS A 188 -31.71 79.88 -0.81
N ILE A 189 -32.29 79.29 0.23
CA ILE A 189 -32.68 79.99 1.47
C ILE A 189 -31.44 80.63 2.12
N ALA A 190 -30.32 79.90 2.18
CA ALA A 190 -29.07 80.43 2.71
C ALA A 190 -28.56 81.64 1.91
N LYS A 191 -28.64 81.62 0.57
CA LYS A 191 -28.28 82.77 -0.29
C LYS A 191 -29.21 83.97 -0.07
N GLU A 192 -30.52 83.74 -0.01
CA GLU A 192 -31.51 84.78 0.28
C GLU A 192 -31.26 85.42 1.67
N MET A 193 -30.96 84.61 2.69
CA MET A 193 -30.59 85.10 4.03
C MET A 193 -29.26 85.86 4.04
N LYS A 194 -28.33 85.52 3.15
CA LYS A 194 -27.04 86.21 3.01
C LYS A 194 -27.15 87.54 2.26
N GLY A 195 -28.31 87.85 1.68
CA GLY A 195 -28.59 89.12 1.01
C GLY A 195 -27.95 89.28 -0.38
N GLU A 196 -27.51 88.20 -1.02
CA GLU A 196 -27.01 88.24 -2.40
C GLU A 196 -28.21 88.30 -3.36
N LYS A 197 -28.53 89.50 -3.86
CA LYS A 197 -29.51 89.67 -4.95
C LYS A 197 -29.00 88.97 -6.22
N PRO A 198 -29.88 88.35 -7.03
CA PRO A 198 -29.49 87.89 -8.35
C PRO A 198 -29.08 89.11 -9.19
N GLU A 199 -27.86 89.10 -9.72
CA GLU A 199 -27.45 90.01 -10.78
C GLU A 199 -28.37 89.74 -11.98
N GLU A 200 -29.25 90.69 -12.27
CA GLU A 200 -29.99 90.72 -13.52
C GLU A 200 -28.97 90.82 -14.66
N GLU A 201 -28.91 89.80 -15.51
CA GLU A 201 -28.19 89.84 -16.78
C GLU A 201 -28.73 91.01 -17.60
N HIS A 202 -27.92 92.08 -17.65
CA HIS A 202 -28.05 93.17 -18.59
C HIS A 202 -27.84 92.60 -20.00
N HIS A 203 -28.94 92.29 -20.71
CA HIS A 203 -28.89 92.17 -22.16
C HIS A 203 -28.63 93.55 -22.75
N ASP A 204 -27.36 93.76 -23.11
CA ASP A 204 -26.87 94.84 -23.96
C ASP A 204 -27.35 94.59 -25.40
N GLU A 205 -28.57 95.01 -25.72
CA GLU A 205 -28.97 95.22 -27.11
C GLU A 205 -28.30 96.50 -27.62
N GLY A 206 -27.10 96.33 -28.20
CA GLY A 206 -26.41 97.39 -28.91
C GLY A 206 -27.20 97.87 -30.14
N PRO A 207 -27.16 99.18 -30.47
CA PRO A 207 -27.87 99.70 -31.63
C PRO A 207 -27.14 99.31 -32.92
N GLN A 208 -27.80 98.54 -33.78
CA GLN A 208 -27.44 98.43 -35.19
C GLN A 208 -28.17 99.53 -35.98
N GLN A 209 -27.42 100.13 -36.89
CA GLN A 209 -27.72 101.32 -37.70
C GLN A 209 -28.97 101.18 -38.58
#